data_AF-A0A7K4Q7U6-F1
#
_entry.id   AF-A0A7K4Q7U6-F1
#
_cell.length_a   1.000
_cell.length_b   1.000
_cell.length_c   1.000
_cell.angle_alpha   90.00
_cell.angle_beta   90.00
_cell.angle_gamma   90.00
#
_symmetry.space_group_name_H-M   'P 1'
#
loop_
_entity.id
_entity.type
_entity.pdbx_description
1 polymer ?
#
loop_
_entity_poly.entity_id
_entity_poly.type
_entity_poly.pdbx_seq_one_letter_code
_entity_poly.pdbx_strand_id
1 'polypeptide(L)'
;KMVSFFPIRKYVAIVSLEQHKRYKDEFNAEYEEYRNLHSLTDKTTKKFRQFQEQWKSLTPGSEAYQVKKDKIMKTVLHSHSSV
;
A
#
# COMPACT_ATOMS: atom_id res chain seq x y z
N LYS A 1 -9.51 -1.70 11.60
CA LYS A 1 -10.85 -1.60 10.96
C LYS A 1 -10.90 -2.62 9.83
N MET A 2 -11.82 -3.58 9.90
CA MET A 2 -11.94 -4.66 8.92
C MET A 2 -12.49 -4.06 7.62
N VAL A 3 -11.73 -4.15 6.52
CA VAL A 3 -12.17 -3.69 5.19
C VAL A 3 -13.36 -4.58 4.81
N SER A 4 -14.57 -4.04 4.90
CA SER A 4 -15.81 -4.74 4.59
C SER A 4 -15.80 -5.13 3.12
N PHE A 5 -15.63 -6.42 2.87
CA PHE A 5 -15.64 -7.03 1.55
C PHE A 5 -17.08 -6.98 0.99
N PHE A 6 -17.23 -6.27 -0.14
CA PHE A 6 -18.27 -6.33 -1.19
C PHE A 6 -19.54 -5.44 -1.14
N PRO A 7 -19.63 -4.43 -2.04
CA PRO A 7 -20.86 -3.67 -2.29
C PRO A 7 -21.55 -4.01 -3.62
N ILE A 8 -21.40 -5.24 -4.16
CA ILE A 8 -22.04 -5.60 -5.46
C ILE A 8 -23.57 -5.44 -5.41
N ARG A 9 -24.20 -5.59 -4.23
CA ARG A 9 -25.65 -5.34 -4.08
C ARG A 9 -26.04 -3.86 -4.00
N LYS A 10 -25.10 -2.96 -3.66
CA LYS A 10 -25.38 -1.51 -3.51
C LYS A 10 -25.25 -0.74 -4.82
N TYR A 11 -24.31 -1.16 -5.67
CA TYR A 11 -24.03 -0.50 -6.93
C TYR A 11 -24.58 -1.32 -8.10
N VAL A 12 -25.75 -0.91 -8.60
CA VAL A 12 -26.36 -1.48 -9.81
C VAL A 12 -26.00 -0.65 -11.04
N ALA A 13 -26.33 -1.15 -12.24
CA ALA A 13 -26.11 -0.40 -13.48
C ALA A 13 -26.70 1.02 -13.38
N ILE A 14 -25.93 2.01 -13.84
CA ILE A 14 -26.33 3.41 -13.81
C ILE A 14 -27.40 3.62 -14.88
N VAL A 15 -28.57 4.09 -14.46
CA VAL A 15 -29.70 4.39 -15.35
C VAL A 15 -30.13 5.86 -15.29
N SER A 16 -29.56 6.66 -14.38
CA SER A 16 -29.87 8.08 -14.25
C SER A 16 -28.66 8.94 -13.88
N LEU A 17 -28.72 10.24 -14.23
CA LEU A 17 -27.70 11.23 -13.86
C LEU A 17 -27.63 11.45 -12.34
N GLU A 18 -28.76 11.37 -11.65
CA GLU A 18 -28.82 11.48 -10.19
C GLU A 18 -28.10 10.30 -9.52
N GLN A 19 -28.34 9.07 -10.00
CA GLN A 19 -27.62 7.89 -9.53
C GLN A 19 -26.12 7.99 -9.82
N HIS A 20 -25.73 8.45 -11.00
CA HIS A 20 -24.32 8.69 -11.35
C HIS A 20 -23.66 9.70 -10.40
N LYS A 21 -24.33 10.81 -10.10
CA LYS A 21 -23.82 11.82 -9.17
C LYS A 21 -23.64 11.25 -7.76
N ARG A 22 -24.63 10.53 -7.25
CA ARG A 22 -24.55 9.89 -5.92
C ARG A 22 -23.38 8.92 -5.85
N TYR A 23 -23.20 8.05 -6.84
CA TYR A 23 -22.08 7.10 -6.87
C TYR A 23 -20.73 7.82 -6.93
N LYS A 24 -20.64 8.93 -7.67
CA LYS A 24 -19.44 9.75 -7.71
C LYS A 24 -19.13 10.37 -6.36
N ASP A 25 -20.13 10.91 -5.67
CA ASP A 25 -19.96 11.56 -4.37
C ASP A 25 -19.57 10.54 -3.29
N GLU A 26 -20.23 9.37 -3.27
CA GLU A 26 -19.87 8.25 -2.38
C GLU A 26 -18.46 7.73 -2.64
N PHE A 27 -18.07 7.56 -3.90
CA PHE A 27 -16.70 7.17 -4.26
C PHE A 27 -15.67 8.20 -3.80
N ASN A 28 -15.93 9.48 -4.07
CA ASN A 28 -15.01 10.56 -3.71
C ASN A 28 -14.83 10.72 -2.19
N ALA A 29 -15.85 10.39 -1.40
CA ALA A 29 -15.79 10.46 0.06
C ALA A 29 -14.69 9.55 0.65
N GLU A 30 -14.43 8.40 0.03
CA GLU A 30 -13.41 7.43 0.47
C GLU A 30 -12.14 7.46 -0.40
N TYR A 31 -12.19 8.14 -1.55
CA TYR A 31 -11.12 8.12 -2.54
C TYR A 31 -9.81 8.74 -2.03
N GLU A 32 -9.89 9.80 -1.23
CA GLU A 32 -8.70 10.44 -0.66
C GLU A 32 -7.96 9.49 0.31
N GLU A 33 -8.68 8.79 1.18
CA GLU A 33 -8.12 7.79 2.09
C GLU A 33 -7.50 6.63 1.30
N TYR A 34 -8.21 6.12 0.30
CA TYR A 34 -7.68 5.10 -0.61
C TYR A 34 -6.38 5.56 -1.28
N ARG A 35 -6.32 6.79 -1.81
CA ARG A 35 -5.14 7.35 -2.47
C ARG A 35 -3.95 7.47 -1.52
N ASN A 36 -4.19 7.87 -0.28
CA ASN A 36 -3.15 7.99 0.74
C ASN A 36 -2.58 6.61 1.12
N LEU A 37 -3.46 5.63 1.37
CA LEU A 37 -3.07 4.25 1.65
C LEU A 37 -2.33 3.60 0.47
N HIS A 38 -2.83 3.81 -0.75
CA HIS A 38 -2.20 3.29 -1.96
C HIS A 38 -0.80 3.90 -2.17
N SER A 39 -0.65 5.21 -1.96
CA SER A 39 0.66 5.90 -2.02
C SER A 39 1.64 5.35 -0.98
N LEU A 40 1.17 5.03 0.22
CA LEU A 40 2.01 4.40 1.25
C LEU A 40 2.46 3.00 0.84
N THR A 41 1.55 2.19 0.30
CA THR A 41 1.86 0.85 -0.24
C THR A 41 2.88 0.93 -1.38
N ASP A 42 2.70 1.86 -2.33
CA ASP A 42 3.62 2.06 -3.46
C ASP A 42 5.02 2.48 -2.99
N LYS A 43 5.09 3.45 -2.06
CA LYS A 43 6.36 3.90 -1.46
C LYS A 43 7.08 2.75 -0.76
N THR A 44 6.35 1.93 -0.02
CA THR A 44 6.89 0.78 0.70
C THR A 44 7.39 -0.27 -0.29
N THR A 45 6.59 -0.63 -1.28
CA THR A 45 6.95 -1.60 -2.35
C THR A 45 8.19 -1.14 -3.12
N LYS A 46 8.29 0.14 -3.47
CA LYS A 46 9.45 0.70 -4.16
C LYS A 46 10.73 0.57 -3.33
N LYS A 47 10.68 0.87 -2.03
CA LYS A 47 11.82 0.69 -1.12
C LYS A 47 12.27 -0.77 -1.07
N PHE A 48 11.33 -1.70 -0.92
CA PHE A 48 11.65 -3.14 -0.93
C PHE A 48 12.26 -3.59 -2.25
N ARG A 49 11.76 -3.11 -3.40
CA ARG A 49 12.34 -3.44 -4.71
C ARG A 49 13.77 -2.95 -4.84
N GLN A 50 14.03 -1.70 -4.47
CA GLN A 50 15.38 -1.13 -4.46
C GLN A 50 16.31 -1.92 -3.54
N PHE A 51 15.81 -2.36 -2.37
CA PHE A 51 16.59 -3.21 -1.48
C PHE A 51 16.90 -4.57 -2.10
N GLN A 52 15.92 -5.22 -2.74
CA GLN A 52 16.13 -6.49 -3.41
C GLN A 52 17.18 -6.38 -4.53
N GLU A 53 17.16 -5.31 -5.32
CA GLU A 53 18.15 -5.03 -6.36
C GLU A 53 19.56 -4.86 -5.75
N GLN A 54 19.68 -4.04 -4.70
CA GLN A 54 20.96 -3.87 -3.99
C GLN A 54 21.45 -5.15 -3.33
N TRP A 55 20.54 -5.98 -2.79
CA TRP A 55 20.89 -7.23 -2.13
C TRP A 55 21.48 -8.24 -3.11
N LYS A 56 20.90 -8.36 -4.31
CA LYS A 56 21.43 -9.20 -5.39
C LYS A 56 22.86 -8.81 -5.80
N SER A 57 23.24 -7.54 -5.62
CA SER A 57 24.60 -7.06 -5.91
C SER A 57 25.63 -7.27 -4.79
N LEU A 58 25.19 -7.70 -3.58
CA LEU A 58 26.11 -7.90 -2.46
C LEU A 58 26.61 -9.34 -2.41
N THR A 59 27.90 -9.52 -2.15
CA THR A 59 28.50 -10.83 -1.91
C THR A 59 27.95 -11.42 -0.60
N PRO A 60 27.34 -12.62 -0.63
CA PRO A 60 26.87 -13.31 0.57
C PRO A 60 28.01 -13.50 1.58
N GLY A 61 27.76 -13.23 2.86
CA GLY A 61 28.74 -13.38 3.93
C GLY A 61 29.66 -12.16 4.17
N SER A 62 29.56 -11.11 3.36
CA SER A 62 30.26 -9.85 3.63
C SER A 62 29.68 -9.09 4.83
N GLU A 63 30.50 -8.28 5.49
CA GLU A 63 30.04 -7.38 6.57
C GLU A 63 28.95 -6.41 6.07
N ALA A 64 29.10 -5.92 4.83
CA ALA A 64 28.11 -5.07 4.17
C ALA A 64 26.73 -5.76 4.00
N TYR A 65 26.71 -7.08 3.82
CA TYR A 65 25.49 -7.87 3.77
C TYR A 65 24.78 -7.92 5.13
N GLN A 66 25.52 -8.12 6.22
CA GLN A 66 24.95 -8.20 7.58
C GLN A 66 24.44 -6.84 8.06
N VAL A 67 25.24 -5.78 7.91
CA VAL A 67 24.83 -4.41 8.30
C VAL A 67 23.56 -3.98 7.57
N LYS A 68 23.43 -4.34 6.29
CA LYS A 68 22.26 -3.99 5.48
C LYS A 68 21.03 -4.82 5.87
N LYS A 69 21.20 -6.10 6.21
CA LYS A 69 20.13 -6.98 6.74
C LYS A 69 19.51 -6.40 8.02
N ASP A 70 20.34 -5.96 8.95
CA ASP A 70 19.87 -5.41 10.24
C ASP A 70 19.09 -4.09 10.07
N LYS A 71 19.52 -3.25 9.13
CA LYS A 71 18.83 -1.98 8.81
C LYS A 71 17.44 -2.21 8.22
N ILE A 72 17.29 -3.21 7.36
CA ILE A 72 15.99 -3.60 6.78
C ILE A 72 15.09 -4.14 7.88
N MET A 73 15.57 -5.08 8.70
CA MET A 73 14.79 -5.63 9.82
C MET A 73 14.26 -4.54 10.76
N LYS A 74 15.12 -3.57 11.15
CA LYS A 74 14.69 -2.42 11.96
C LYS A 74 13.62 -1.58 11.27
N THR A 75 13.76 -1.33 9.97
CA THR A 75 12.79 -0.52 9.22
C THR A 75 11.43 -1.22 9.13
N VAL A 76 11.41 -2.54 8.88
CA VAL A 76 10.17 -3.33 8.79
C VAL A 76 9.50 -3.45 10.15
N LEU A 77 10.25 -3.71 11.22
CA LEU A 77 9.75 -3.79 12.58
C LEU A 77 9.16 -2.46 13.05
N HIS A 78 9.84 -1.35 12.81
CA HIS A 78 9.35 -0.03 13.21
C HIS A 78 8.12 0.43 12.41
N SER A 79 7.96 -0.05 11.18
CA SER A 79 6.76 0.21 10.37
C SER A 79 5.52 -0.53 10.89
N HIS A 80 5.69 -1.69 11.54
CA HIS A 80 4.60 -2.45 12.16
C HIS A 80 4.15 -1.93 13.53
N SER A 81 5.00 -1.17 14.24
CA SER A 81 4.70 -0.65 15.58
C SER A 81 3.98 0.71 15.59
N SER A 82 3.82 1.36 14.42
CA SER A 82 3.19 2.68 14.29
C SER A 82 1.80 2.64 13.62
N VAL A 83 1.18 1.47 13.51
CA VAL A 83 -0.18 1.27 12.96
C VAL A 83 -1.13 0.83 14.06
#